data_AF-A0A952H8Q8-F1
#
_entry.id   AF-A0A952H8Q8-F1
#
_cell.length_a   1.000
_cell.length_b   1.000
_cell.length_c   1.000
_cell.angle_alpha   90.00
_cell.angle_beta   90.00
_cell.angle_gamma   90.00
#
_symmetry.space_group_name_H-M   'P 1'
#
loop_
_entity.id
_entity.type
_entity.pdbx_description
1 polymer ?
#
loop_
_entity_poly.entity_id
_entity_poly.type
_entity_poly.pdbx_seq_one_letter_code
_entity_poly.pdbx_strand_id
1 'polypeptide(L)'
;DPLAVQRAAREFALVELAEHKYVMVLHDHQANPHVHLSVRAEGRDGRRLNPRKTDLHRWRETFAQKLRELGIDAEATRQATRGAVRNYDAIWQTKARESGRLRRNFSRTKSSPRSLASRASAAEAWSHLKNALESAPEGGDMRLAMGIAEMLERIPTVQKRDTGMSRADVTPALTVRAR
;
A
#
# COMPACT_ATOMS: atom_id res chain seq x y z
N ASP A 1 -8.82 -15.75 -14.44
CA ASP A 1 -10.19 -16.21 -14.70
C ASP A 1 -11.19 -15.17 -14.19
N PRO A 2 -11.92 -14.46 -15.08
CA PRO A 2 -12.94 -13.48 -14.69
C PRO A 2 -14.09 -14.06 -13.84
N LEU A 3 -14.48 -15.32 -14.09
CA LEU A 3 -15.57 -15.96 -13.33
C LEU A 3 -15.13 -16.26 -11.90
N ALA A 4 -13.88 -16.67 -11.68
CA ALA A 4 -13.33 -16.80 -10.33
C ALA A 4 -13.34 -15.46 -9.56
N VAL A 5 -13.07 -14.33 -10.21
CA VAL A 5 -13.17 -13.01 -9.57
C VAL A 5 -14.61 -12.70 -9.16
N GLN A 6 -15.59 -13.01 -10.01
CA GLN A 6 -17.01 -12.85 -9.69
C GLN A 6 -17.45 -13.76 -8.53
N ARG A 7 -17.01 -15.02 -8.52
CA ARG A 7 -17.28 -15.96 -7.42
C ARG A 7 -16.68 -15.46 -6.10
N ALA A 8 -15.41 -15.04 -6.10
CA ALA A 8 -14.78 -14.46 -4.92
C ALA A 8 -15.53 -13.23 -4.40
N ALA A 9 -16.01 -12.36 -5.29
CA ALA A 9 -16.78 -11.17 -4.90
C ALA A 9 -18.14 -11.54 -4.29
N ARG A 10 -18.78 -12.59 -4.78
CA ARG A 10 -20.02 -13.14 -4.20
C ARG A 10 -19.76 -13.73 -2.81
N GLU A 11 -18.76 -14.58 -2.66
CA GLU A 11 -18.41 -15.19 -1.37
C GLU A 11 -18.02 -14.14 -0.33
N PHE A 12 -17.27 -13.11 -0.75
CA PHE A 12 -16.98 -11.94 0.08
C PHE A 12 -18.26 -11.25 0.58
N ALA A 13 -19.22 -11.00 -0.32
CA ALA A 13 -20.45 -10.31 0.03
C ALA A 13 -21.35 -11.15 0.96
N LEU A 14 -21.33 -12.49 0.82
CA LEU A 14 -22.03 -13.39 1.74
C LEU A 14 -21.44 -13.34 3.16
N VAL A 15 -20.12 -13.18 3.30
CA VAL A 15 -19.46 -13.12 4.61
C VAL A 15 -19.59 -11.74 5.25
N GLU A 16 -19.29 -10.67 4.51
CA GLU A 16 -19.13 -9.32 5.09
C GLU A 16 -20.39 -8.45 5.00
N LEU A 17 -21.34 -8.82 4.14
CA LEU A 17 -22.50 -8.00 3.79
C LEU A 17 -23.82 -8.79 3.85
N ALA A 18 -23.87 -9.90 4.62
CA ALA A 18 -25.03 -10.79 4.73
C ALA A 18 -26.34 -10.05 5.04
N GLU A 19 -26.27 -9.06 5.92
CA GLU A 19 -27.43 -8.27 6.36
C GLU A 19 -27.86 -7.20 5.35
N HIS A 20 -27.12 -7.01 4.26
CA HIS A 20 -27.38 -5.96 3.27
C HIS A 20 -27.83 -6.54 1.93
N LYS A 21 -28.69 -5.79 1.24
CA LYS A 21 -29.00 -6.05 -0.16
C LYS A 21 -27.87 -5.49 -1.03
N TYR A 22 -27.42 -6.25 -2.02
CA TYR A 22 -26.39 -5.83 -2.95
C TYR A 22 -26.67 -6.31 -4.38
N VAL A 23 -26.08 -5.62 -5.35
CA VAL A 23 -26.02 -6.03 -6.76
C VAL A 23 -24.56 -6.03 -7.20
N MET A 24 -24.20 -6.97 -8.08
CA MET A 24 -22.84 -7.07 -8.61
C MET A 24 -22.82 -7.19 -10.13
N VAL A 25 -21.82 -6.59 -10.76
CA VAL A 25 -21.60 -6.64 -12.21
C VAL A 25 -20.15 -6.99 -12.47
N LEU A 26 -19.91 -8.03 -13.29
CA LEU A 26 -18.58 -8.38 -13.78
C LEU A 26 -18.29 -7.60 -15.07
N HIS A 27 -17.16 -6.92 -15.11
CA HIS A 27 -16.57 -6.40 -16.34
C HIS A 27 -15.38 -7.27 -16.70
N ASP A 28 -15.46 -7.96 -17.84
CA ASP A 28 -14.41 -8.82 -18.39
C ASP A 28 -13.87 -8.34 -19.74
N HIS A 29 -14.52 -7.35 -20.36
CA HIS A 29 -14.12 -6.78 -21.65
C HIS A 29 -12.86 -5.88 -21.57
N GLN A 30 -12.37 -5.58 -20.37
CA GLN A 30 -11.20 -4.72 -20.14
C GLN A 30 -9.98 -5.57 -19.76
N ALA A 31 -8.77 -5.01 -19.94
CA ALA A 31 -7.51 -5.70 -19.64
C ALA A 31 -7.40 -6.24 -18.20
N ASN A 32 -8.21 -5.72 -17.27
CA ASN A 32 -8.27 -6.16 -15.88
C ASN A 32 -9.72 -6.51 -15.52
N PRO A 33 -10.10 -7.80 -15.49
CA PRO A 33 -11.45 -8.19 -15.12
C PRO A 33 -11.74 -7.78 -13.67
N HIS A 34 -12.87 -7.10 -13.44
CA HIS A 34 -13.23 -6.58 -12.12
C HIS A 34 -14.75 -6.61 -11.88
N VAL A 35 -15.13 -6.59 -10.60
CA VAL A 35 -16.53 -6.62 -10.18
C VAL A 35 -16.89 -5.31 -9.50
N HIS A 36 -17.96 -4.66 -9.97
CA HIS A 36 -18.61 -3.60 -9.20
C HIS A 36 -19.63 -4.22 -8.26
N LEU A 37 -19.57 -3.86 -6.98
CA LEU A 37 -20.52 -4.27 -5.95
C LEU A 37 -21.19 -3.02 -5.37
N SER A 38 -22.49 -2.87 -5.60
CA SER A 38 -23.29 -1.78 -5.02
C SER A 38 -24.15 -2.34 -3.89
N VAL A 39 -24.07 -1.71 -2.72
CA VAL A 39 -24.68 -2.19 -1.48
C VAL A 39 -25.67 -1.16 -0.97
N ARG A 40 -26.90 -1.58 -0.64
CA ARG A 40 -27.86 -0.72 0.07
C ARG A 40 -27.30 -0.41 1.45
N ALA A 41 -27.16 0.88 1.76
CA ALA A 41 -26.57 1.31 3.03
C ALA A 41 -27.35 0.83 4.25
N GLU A 42 -28.68 0.73 4.18
CA GLU A 42 -29.50 0.19 5.26
C GLU A 42 -29.65 -1.33 5.13
N GLY A 43 -29.36 -2.04 6.22
CA GLY A 43 -29.49 -3.48 6.35
C GLY A 43 -30.93 -3.92 6.64
N ARG A 44 -31.15 -5.24 6.66
CA ARG A 44 -32.44 -5.86 6.98
C ARG A 44 -32.88 -5.61 8.41
N ASP A 45 -31.92 -5.37 9.31
CA ASP A 45 -32.11 -5.02 10.71
C ASP A 45 -32.33 -3.51 10.94
N GLY A 46 -32.42 -2.71 9.87
CA GLY A 46 -32.56 -1.26 9.93
C GLY A 46 -31.26 -0.52 10.27
N ARG A 47 -30.14 -1.21 10.49
CA ARG A 47 -28.86 -0.57 10.78
C ARG A 47 -28.17 -0.12 9.50
N ARG A 48 -27.50 1.03 9.56
CA ARG A 48 -26.72 1.55 8.42
C ARG A 48 -25.31 0.99 8.43
N LEU A 49 -24.84 0.60 7.25
CA LEU A 49 -23.47 0.25 6.95
C LEU A 49 -22.58 1.48 7.20
N ASN A 50 -21.64 1.35 8.14
CA ASN A 50 -20.71 2.42 8.52
C ASN A 50 -19.28 1.87 8.60
N PRO A 51 -18.67 1.52 7.45
CA PRO A 51 -17.38 0.84 7.43
C PRO A 51 -16.29 1.79 7.92
N ARG A 52 -15.57 1.36 8.95
CA ARG A 52 -14.38 2.03 9.46
C ARG A 52 -13.13 1.48 8.77
N LYS A 53 -11.98 2.10 9.04
CA LYS A 53 -10.70 1.70 8.40
C LYS A 53 -10.34 0.24 8.68
N THR A 54 -10.69 -0.27 9.86
CA THR A 54 -10.52 -1.67 10.27
C THR A 54 -11.41 -2.59 9.44
N ASP A 55 -12.68 -2.24 9.24
CA ASP A 55 -13.60 -3.00 8.40
C ASP A 55 -13.10 -3.07 6.96
N LEU A 56 -12.66 -1.95 6.40
CA LEU A 56 -12.08 -1.93 5.05
C LEU A 56 -10.82 -2.79 4.91
N HIS A 57 -10.06 -2.96 6.00
CA HIS A 57 -8.90 -3.85 5.98
C HIS A 57 -9.33 -5.30 6.02
N ARG A 58 -10.21 -5.66 6.95
CA ARG A 58 -10.82 -6.99 7.05
C ARG A 58 -11.46 -7.38 5.72
N TRP A 59 -12.21 -6.48 5.08
CA TRP A 59 -12.83 -6.72 3.78
C TRP A 59 -11.81 -7.06 2.69
N ARG A 60 -10.67 -6.35 2.66
CA ARG A 60 -9.58 -6.67 1.73
C ARG A 60 -8.99 -8.06 2.01
N GLU A 61 -8.83 -8.41 3.28
CA GLU A 61 -8.31 -9.72 3.70
C GLU A 61 -9.27 -10.85 3.34
N THR A 62 -10.57 -10.70 3.65
CA THR A 62 -11.63 -11.63 3.29
C THR A 62 -11.70 -11.83 1.78
N PHE A 63 -11.67 -10.76 0.99
CA PHE A 63 -11.68 -10.88 -0.46
C PHE A 63 -10.42 -11.57 -1.00
N ALA A 64 -9.23 -11.21 -0.52
CA ALA A 64 -7.98 -11.88 -0.91
C ALA A 64 -7.99 -13.37 -0.52
N GLN A 65 -8.56 -13.71 0.62
CA GLN A 65 -8.77 -15.11 1.01
C GLN A 65 -9.69 -15.83 0.02
N LYS A 66 -10.83 -15.24 -0.36
CA LYS A 66 -11.74 -15.85 -1.34
C LYS A 66 -11.13 -16.02 -2.73
N LEU A 67 -10.21 -15.14 -3.12
CA LEU A 67 -9.41 -15.32 -4.33
C LEU A 67 -8.44 -16.51 -4.21
N ARG A 68 -7.73 -16.65 -3.09
CA ARG A 68 -6.80 -17.77 -2.85
C ARG A 68 -7.51 -19.12 -2.81
N GLU A 69 -8.71 -19.19 -2.22
CA GLU A 69 -9.57 -20.39 -2.24
C GLU A 69 -9.91 -20.84 -3.67
N LEU A 70 -9.85 -19.94 -4.65
CA LEU A 70 -10.07 -20.22 -6.08
C LEU A 70 -8.76 -20.30 -6.88
N GLY A 71 -7.62 -20.44 -6.21
CA GLY A 71 -6.31 -20.57 -6.86
C GLY A 71 -5.73 -19.27 -7.43
N ILE A 72 -6.30 -18.11 -7.09
CA ILE A 72 -5.76 -16.81 -7.50
C ILE A 72 -4.85 -16.28 -6.38
N ASP A 73 -3.57 -16.11 -6.69
CA ASP A 73 -2.62 -15.50 -5.76
C ASP A 73 -2.99 -14.03 -5.51
N ALA A 74 -3.26 -13.71 -4.25
CA ALA A 74 -3.77 -12.41 -3.84
C ALA A 74 -3.38 -12.09 -2.40
N GLU A 75 -2.94 -10.84 -2.18
CA GLU A 75 -2.54 -10.30 -0.88
C GLU A 75 -3.25 -8.99 -0.52
N ALA A 76 -3.59 -8.85 0.76
CA ALA A 76 -4.25 -7.67 1.33
C ALA A 76 -3.28 -6.80 2.17
N THR A 77 -2.00 -6.77 1.79
CA THR A 77 -0.94 -6.08 2.55
C THR A 77 -1.06 -4.56 2.48
N ARG A 78 -0.62 -3.87 3.53
CA ARG A 78 -0.59 -2.39 3.53
C ARG A 78 0.55 -1.91 2.64
N GLN A 79 0.39 -0.75 2.02
CA GLN A 79 1.43 -0.15 1.18
C GLN A 79 2.77 0.00 1.93
N ALA A 80 2.73 0.38 3.21
CA ALA A 80 3.94 0.51 4.02
C ALA A 80 4.68 -0.82 4.22
N THR A 81 3.95 -1.93 4.24
CA THR A 81 4.50 -3.28 4.43
C THR A 81 5.16 -3.82 3.16
N ARG A 82 4.76 -3.37 1.97
CA ARG A 82 5.26 -3.88 0.68
C ARG A 82 6.67 -3.39 0.29
N GLY A 83 7.28 -2.53 1.10
CA GLY A 83 8.64 -2.03 0.91
C GLY A 83 8.83 -1.01 -0.23
N ALA A 84 8.22 -1.21 -1.40
CA ALA A 84 8.30 -0.28 -2.53
C ALA A 84 7.01 0.58 -2.70
N VAL A 85 7.19 1.90 -2.78
CA VAL A 85 6.12 2.84 -3.08
C VAL A 85 6.07 3.05 -4.60
N ARG A 86 5.28 2.24 -5.31
CA ARG A 86 4.83 2.63 -6.67
C ARG A 86 3.68 3.60 -6.52
N ASN A 87 3.95 4.88 -6.67
CA ASN A 87 2.90 5.87 -6.90
C ASN A 87 2.61 5.87 -8.39
N TYR A 88 1.46 5.32 -8.78
CA TYR A 88 0.94 5.54 -10.12
C TYR A 88 0.40 6.96 -10.20
N ASP A 89 0.64 7.63 -11.32
CA ASP A 89 -0.08 8.85 -11.65
C ASP A 89 -1.58 8.56 -11.60
N ALA A 90 -2.35 9.48 -11.02
CA ALA A 90 -3.80 9.31 -11.00
C ALA A 90 -4.31 9.29 -12.44
N ILE A 91 -5.27 8.41 -12.77
CA ILE A 91 -5.77 8.23 -14.14
C ILE A 91 -6.19 9.57 -14.77
N TRP A 92 -6.79 10.47 -13.99
CA TRP A 92 -7.16 11.81 -14.47
C TRP A 92 -5.94 12.67 -14.82
N GLN A 93 -4.80 12.53 -14.13
CA GLN A 93 -3.56 13.23 -14.47
C GLN A 93 -2.99 12.69 -15.77
N THR A 94 -2.97 11.37 -15.94
CA THR A 94 -2.58 10.72 -17.20
C THR A 94 -3.45 11.23 -18.36
N LYS A 95 -4.78 11.19 -18.19
CA LYS A 95 -5.74 11.66 -19.21
C LYS A 95 -5.67 13.16 -19.45
N ALA A 96 -5.44 13.97 -18.41
CA ALA A 96 -5.24 15.42 -18.55
C ALA A 96 -3.92 15.74 -19.26
N ARG A 97 -2.86 14.95 -19.04
CA ARG A 97 -1.58 15.09 -19.74
C ARG A 97 -1.73 14.71 -21.21
N GLU A 98 -2.37 13.56 -21.51
CA GLU A 98 -2.69 13.12 -22.86
C GLU A 98 -3.52 14.18 -23.63
N SER A 99 -4.43 14.88 -22.95
CA SER A 99 -5.29 15.91 -23.55
C SER A 99 -4.73 17.34 -23.45
N GLY A 100 -3.49 17.54 -22.99
CA GLY A 100 -2.85 18.86 -22.86
C GLY A 100 -3.48 19.79 -21.80
N ARG A 101 -4.38 19.27 -20.96
CA ARG A 101 -5.10 20.01 -19.91
C ARG A 101 -4.37 20.05 -18.57
N LEU A 102 -3.26 19.31 -18.44
CA LEU A 102 -2.50 19.26 -17.19
C LEU A 102 -1.68 20.54 -16.99
N ARG A 103 -2.19 21.47 -16.17
CA ARG A 103 -1.55 22.78 -15.90
C ARG A 103 -0.42 22.74 -14.86
N ARG A 104 -0.37 21.74 -13.98
CA ARG A 104 0.70 21.53 -12.98
C ARG A 104 0.93 20.04 -12.72
N ASN A 105 2.19 19.64 -12.63
CA ASN A 105 2.59 18.33 -12.12
C ASN A 105 2.52 18.32 -10.59
N PHE A 106 1.51 17.67 -10.03
CA PHE A 106 1.46 17.39 -8.59
C PHE A 106 2.15 16.05 -8.32
N SER A 107 3.38 16.07 -7.78
CA SER A 107 4.00 14.85 -7.27
C SER A 107 3.31 14.47 -5.95
N ARG A 108 2.65 13.31 -5.93
CA ARG A 108 1.92 12.81 -4.75
C ARG A 108 2.83 12.01 -3.83
N THR A 109 4.00 12.54 -3.50
CA THR A 109 4.90 11.89 -2.55
C THR A 109 4.30 11.98 -1.15
N LYS A 110 3.73 10.88 -0.65
CA LYS A 110 3.25 10.79 0.74
C LYS A 110 4.45 10.74 1.71
N SER A 111 4.98 11.92 2.04
CA SER A 111 6.10 12.13 2.98
C SER A 111 5.67 12.67 4.35
N SER A 112 4.38 12.57 4.69
CA SER A 112 3.92 13.03 6.01
C SER A 112 4.59 12.25 7.15
N PRO A 113 4.81 12.87 8.33
CA PRO A 113 5.44 12.21 9.47
C PRO A 113 4.76 10.88 9.84
N ARG A 114 3.43 10.84 9.79
CA ARG A 114 2.65 9.61 10.03
C ARG A 114 2.92 8.52 8.99
N SER A 115 3.07 8.90 7.72
CA SER A 115 3.38 7.95 6.65
C SER A 115 4.79 7.39 6.80
N LEU A 116 5.75 8.21 7.26
CA LEU A 116 7.12 7.80 7.53
C LEU A 116 7.19 6.87 8.75
N ALA A 117 6.51 7.20 9.85
CA ALA A 117 6.42 6.34 11.03
C ALA A 117 5.82 4.96 10.71
N SER A 118 4.76 4.92 9.88
CA SER A 118 4.19 3.65 9.44
C SER A 118 5.15 2.81 8.59
N ARG A 119 6.08 3.42 7.86
CA ARG A 119 7.12 2.71 7.10
C ARG A 119 8.23 2.21 8.02
N ALA A 120 8.64 3.04 8.98
CA ALA A 120 9.65 2.66 9.97
C ALA A 120 9.21 1.43 10.78
N SER A 121 7.96 1.43 11.29
CA SER A 121 7.40 0.27 11.99
C SER A 121 7.31 -0.98 11.11
N ALA A 122 7.02 -0.83 9.81
CA ALA A 122 7.03 -1.97 8.89
C ALA A 122 8.45 -2.50 8.64
N ALA A 123 9.44 -1.61 8.49
CA ALA A 123 10.84 -2.00 8.34
C ALA A 123 11.36 -2.72 9.60
N GLU A 124 11.02 -2.24 10.79
CA GLU A 124 11.35 -2.90 12.05
C GLU A 124 10.79 -4.33 12.12
N ALA A 125 9.51 -4.51 11.77
CA ALA A 125 8.89 -5.84 11.74
C ALA A 125 9.60 -6.79 10.74
N TRP A 126 9.96 -6.29 9.55
CA TRP A 126 10.74 -7.07 8.58
C TRP A 126 12.13 -7.43 9.09
N SER A 127 12.82 -6.52 9.79
CA SER A 127 14.11 -6.80 10.41
C SER A 127 14.01 -7.90 11.47
N HIS A 128 12.95 -7.91 12.28
CA HIS A 128 12.73 -8.99 13.24
C HIS A 128 12.55 -10.35 12.55
N LEU A 129 11.79 -10.41 11.46
CA LEU A 129 11.62 -11.63 10.68
C LEU A 129 12.93 -12.11 10.04
N LYS A 130 13.72 -11.19 9.46
CA LYS A 130 15.05 -11.50 8.93
C LYS A 130 15.93 -12.13 10.02
N ASN A 131 16.03 -11.47 11.18
CA ASN A 131 16.88 -11.96 12.27
C ASN A 131 16.40 -13.33 12.78
N ALA A 132 15.09 -13.55 12.88
CA ALA A 132 14.53 -14.84 13.28
C ALA A 132 14.87 -15.95 12.27
N LEU A 133 14.79 -15.66 10.96
CA LEU A 133 15.20 -16.60 9.91
C LEU A 133 16.69 -16.93 9.98
N GLU A 134 17.55 -15.94 10.24
CA GLU A 134 19.00 -16.10 10.37
C GLU A 134 19.41 -16.91 11.60
N SER A 135 18.71 -16.75 12.71
CA SER A 135 19.01 -17.44 13.97
C SER A 135 18.36 -18.82 14.11
N ALA A 136 17.58 -19.27 13.12
CA ALA A 136 16.82 -20.51 13.20
C ALA A 136 17.77 -21.74 13.19
N PRO A 137 17.75 -22.59 14.23
CA PRO A 137 18.74 -23.67 14.42
C PRO A 137 18.58 -24.84 13.44
N GLU A 138 17.43 -24.98 12.77
CA GLU A 138 17.22 -25.97 11.70
C GLU A 138 16.89 -25.27 10.39
N GLY A 139 17.86 -25.16 9.48
CA GLY A 139 17.59 -24.84 8.08
C GLY A 139 16.82 -23.53 7.83
N GLY A 140 17.10 -22.48 8.61
CA GLY A 140 16.56 -21.15 8.33
C GLY A 140 16.75 -20.79 6.86
N ASP A 141 15.70 -20.31 6.19
CA ASP A 141 15.74 -19.98 4.76
C ASP A 141 16.58 -18.72 4.54
N MET A 142 17.90 -18.92 4.41
CA MET A 142 18.88 -17.83 4.22
C MET A 142 18.60 -17.06 2.93
N ARG A 143 18.03 -17.73 1.92
CA ARG A 143 17.66 -17.07 0.66
C ARG A 143 16.52 -16.08 0.91
N LEU A 144 15.53 -16.47 1.71
CA LEU A 144 14.45 -15.56 2.12
C LEU A 144 14.97 -14.42 3.00
N ALA A 145 15.88 -14.70 3.94
CA ALA A 145 16.50 -13.67 4.78
C ALA A 145 17.27 -12.63 3.97
N MET A 146 18.06 -13.07 2.98
CA MET A 146 18.75 -12.19 2.03
C MET A 146 17.76 -11.37 1.19
N GLY A 147 16.65 -11.96 0.74
CA GLY A 147 15.59 -11.24 0.03
C GLY A 147 14.93 -10.15 0.87
N ILE A 148 14.72 -10.41 2.17
CA ILE A 148 14.20 -9.40 3.11
C ILE A 148 15.23 -8.27 3.31
N ALA A 149 16.53 -8.59 3.39
CA ALA A 149 17.58 -7.59 3.49
C ALA A 149 17.59 -6.64 2.27
N GLU A 150 17.54 -7.19 1.05
CA GLU A 150 17.48 -6.40 -0.18
C GLU A 150 16.20 -5.53 -0.25
N MET A 151 15.06 -6.06 0.24
CA MET A 151 13.84 -5.28 0.34
C MET A 151 14.01 -4.09 1.30
N LEU A 152 14.59 -4.31 2.49
CA LEU A 152 14.77 -3.30 3.52
C LEU A 152 15.60 -2.10 3.03
N GLU A 153 16.62 -2.33 2.22
CA GLU A 153 17.44 -1.27 1.59
C GLU A 153 16.61 -0.34 0.69
N ARG A 154 15.52 -0.84 0.11
CA ARG A 154 14.64 -0.08 -0.80
C ARG A 154 13.51 0.65 -0.08
N ILE A 155 13.30 0.41 1.21
CA ILE A 155 12.24 1.08 1.98
C ILE A 155 12.72 2.49 2.34
N PRO A 156 12.06 3.56 1.87
CA PRO A 156 12.38 4.91 2.32
C PRO A 156 11.93 5.07 3.79
N THR A 157 12.86 4.84 4.70
CA THR A 157 12.72 5.09 6.14
C THR A 157 13.30 6.46 6.50
N VAL A 158 13.15 6.87 7.75
CA VAL A 158 13.46 8.24 8.22
C VAL A 158 14.97 8.55 8.27
N GLN A 159 15.88 7.63 7.95
CA GLN A 159 17.33 7.87 8.03
C GLN A 159 17.93 7.99 6.61
N LYS A 160 18.77 8.98 6.26
CA LYS A 160 19.48 10.03 6.98
C LYS A 160 19.29 11.31 6.14
N ARG A 161 18.88 12.44 6.72
CA ARG A 161 19.30 13.71 6.12
C ARG A 161 20.81 13.72 6.31
N ASP A 162 21.56 13.57 5.22
CA ASP A 162 22.94 14.04 5.21
C ASP A 162 22.87 15.53 5.54
N THR A 163 23.08 15.86 6.81
CA THR A 163 23.73 17.12 7.14
C THR A 163 25.12 17.02 6.55
N GLY A 164 25.22 17.32 5.25
CA GLY A 164 26.46 17.57 4.55
C GLY A 164 27.12 18.78 5.21
N MET A 165 27.86 18.52 6.27
CA MET A 165 28.79 19.48 6.82
C MET A 165 30.02 19.42 5.91
N SER A 166 29.99 20.24 4.86
CA SER A 166 31.14 20.49 4.01
C SER A 166 32.24 21.13 4.85
N ARG A 167 33.32 20.37 5.06
CA ARG A 167 34.65 20.89 5.40
C ARG A 167 35.28 21.46 4.12
N ALA A 168 34.99 22.72 3.85
CA ALA A 168 35.66 23.67 2.94
C ALA A 168 34.64 24.82 2.80
N ASP A 169 34.85 26.07 3.20
CA ASP A 169 36.08 26.86 3.25
C ASP A 169 36.19 27.61 4.59
N VAL A 170 37.36 27.54 5.23
CA VAL A 170 37.78 28.53 6.23
C VAL A 170 38.88 29.35 5.58
N THR A 171 38.49 30.44 4.93
CA THR A 171 39.36 31.62 4.80
C THR A 171 38.84 32.69 5.76
N PRO A 172 39.71 33.34 6.55
CA PRO A 172 39.28 34.33 7.51
C PRO A 172 39.09 35.67 6.79
N ALA A 173 37.98 36.35 7.01
CA ALA A 173 37.88 37.77 6.75
C ALA A 173 37.10 38.44 7.87
N LEU A 174 37.84 39.29 8.57
CA LEU A 174 37.45 40.09 9.70
C LEU A 174 36.33 41.08 9.32
N THR A 175 35.34 41.16 10.20
CA THR A 175 34.42 42.28 10.46
C THR A 175 35.01 43.67 10.20
N VAL A 176 34.25 44.57 9.54
CA VAL A 176 33.90 45.92 10.04
C VAL A 176 32.56 46.37 9.44
N ARG A 177 31.61 46.74 10.32
CA ARG A 177 30.43 47.59 10.03
C ARG A 177 30.85 49.05 10.05
N ALA A 178 30.26 49.91 9.22
CA ALA A 178 29.51 51.11 9.65
C ALA A 178 29.10 52.02 8.47
N ARG A 179 27.81 52.39 8.50
CA ARG A 179 27.08 53.48 7.81
C ARG A 179 26.97 53.42 6.29
#